data_AF-A0A2I0CVL5-F1
#
_entry.id   AF-A0A2I0CVL5-F1
#
_cell.length_a   1.000
_cell.length_b   1.000
_cell.length_c   1.000
_cell.angle_alpha   90.00
_cell.angle_beta   90.00
_cell.angle_gamma   90.00
#
_symmetry.space_group_name_H-M   'P 1'
#
loop_
_entity.id
_entity.type
_entity.pdbx_description
1 polymer ?
#
loop_
_entity_poly.entity_id
_entity_poly.type
_entity_poly.pdbx_seq_one_letter_code
_entity_poly.pdbx_strand_id
1 'polypeptide(L)'
;MVPALEEMLKFSMVALFVSRDKEFDEPMDGIVYATETALGFATVENIAYVLDIQTLSSLFLTGTLRAVLSVPGHALFAIFWGYSLGIAKFMPAGNRRTIVIVGGLVLAIGVHGIFNLMLEQEYAGLAIALLVLLPVVWWSAEKKIRAALLSCGSHETTESI
;
A
#
# COMPACT_ATOMS: atom_id res chain seq x y z
N MET A 1 -13.93 -3.81 -9.05
CA MET A 1 -14.07 -2.37 -9.31
C MET A 1 -12.90 -1.89 -10.18
N VAL A 2 -12.92 -0.66 -10.71
CA VAL A 2 -11.91 -0.16 -11.68
C VAL A 2 -10.74 0.48 -10.90
N PRO A 3 -9.56 -0.18 -10.79
CA PRO A 3 -8.47 0.26 -9.91
C PRO A 3 -7.99 1.69 -10.21
N ALA A 4 -7.95 2.04 -11.50
CA ALA A 4 -7.58 3.37 -11.96
C ALA A 4 -8.49 4.46 -11.38
N LEU A 5 -9.81 4.25 -11.46
CA LEU A 5 -10.79 5.21 -10.96
C LEU A 5 -10.70 5.34 -9.44
N GLU A 6 -10.56 4.22 -8.73
CA GLU A 6 -10.50 4.22 -7.27
C GLU A 6 -9.28 4.96 -6.73
N GLU A 7 -8.09 4.68 -7.27
CA GLU A 7 -6.88 5.39 -6.83
C GLU A 7 -6.92 6.86 -7.20
N MET A 8 -7.47 7.21 -8.36
CA MET A 8 -7.67 8.61 -8.75
C MET A 8 -8.64 9.34 -7.80
N LEU A 9 -9.73 8.70 -7.38
CA LEU A 9 -10.70 9.29 -6.44
C LEU A 9 -10.06 9.49 -5.06
N LYS A 10 -9.40 8.47 -4.51
CA LYS A 10 -8.68 8.57 -3.23
C LYS A 10 -7.62 9.68 -3.27
N PHE A 11 -6.80 9.68 -4.32
CA PHE A 11 -5.78 10.71 -4.54
C PHE A 11 -6.40 12.11 -4.61
N SER A 12 -7.48 12.28 -5.37
CA SER A 12 -8.14 13.59 -5.54
C SER A 12 -8.67 14.13 -4.22
N MET A 13 -9.19 13.27 -3.34
CA MET A 13 -9.64 13.68 -2.00
C MET A 13 -8.48 14.26 -1.18
N VAL A 14 -7.34 13.57 -1.15
CA VAL A 14 -6.17 14.04 -0.40
C VAL A 14 -5.56 15.29 -1.05
N ALA A 15 -5.38 15.28 -2.37
CA ALA A 15 -4.71 16.37 -3.09
C ALA A 15 -5.54 17.67 -3.16
N LEU A 16 -6.87 17.61 -3.05
CA LEU A 16 -7.72 18.81 -3.07
C LEU A 16 -8.03 19.35 -1.68
N PHE A 17 -8.26 18.48 -0.70
CA PHE A 17 -8.73 18.87 0.62
C PHE A 17 -7.63 18.86 1.67
N VAL A 18 -6.84 17.80 1.73
CA VAL A 18 -5.92 17.56 2.85
C VAL A 18 -4.54 18.17 2.61
N SER A 19 -4.05 18.19 1.37
CA SER A 19 -2.71 18.75 1.08
C SER A 19 -2.60 20.25 1.31
N ARG A 20 -3.74 20.94 1.52
CA ARG A 20 -3.81 22.37 1.87
C ARG A 20 -3.85 22.62 3.38
N ASP A 21 -4.01 21.57 4.18
CA ASP A 21 -4.00 21.68 5.62
C ASP A 21 -2.60 22.09 6.12
N LYS A 22 -2.58 22.86 7.21
CA LYS A 22 -1.37 23.24 7.94
C LYS A 22 -0.70 22.06 8.63
N GLU A 23 -1.48 21.03 8.98
CA GLU A 23 -1.00 19.80 9.61
C GLU A 23 -0.33 18.84 8.61
N PHE A 24 -0.35 19.15 7.32
CA PHE A 24 0.45 18.43 6.33
C PHE A 24 1.75 19.19 6.16
N ASP A 25 2.69 19.01 7.07
CA ASP A 25 3.95 19.75 7.15
C ASP A 25 5.20 18.88 6.93
N GLU A 26 5.04 17.57 6.78
CA GLU A 26 6.11 16.64 6.40
C GLU A 26 5.72 15.63 5.30
N PRO A 27 6.69 15.02 4.58
CA PRO A 27 6.37 14.05 3.53
C PRO A 27 5.63 12.80 4.02
N MET A 28 5.81 12.43 5.29
CA MET A 28 5.15 11.28 5.91
C MET A 28 3.63 11.46 6.00
N ASP A 29 3.15 12.69 6.18
CA ASP A 29 1.71 13.00 6.21
C ASP A 29 1.02 12.57 4.92
N GLY A 30 1.70 12.69 3.78
CA GLY A 30 1.19 12.21 2.50
C GLY A 30 0.87 10.71 2.52
N ILE A 31 1.69 9.91 3.21
CA ILE A 31 1.47 8.48 3.40
C ILE A 31 0.32 8.23 4.38
N VAL A 32 0.31 8.95 5.51
CA VAL A 32 -0.71 8.81 6.56
C VAL A 32 -2.10 9.10 5.99
N TYR A 33 -2.30 10.28 5.43
CA TYR A 33 -3.60 10.69 4.87
C TYR A 33 -4.03 9.83 3.68
N ALA A 34 -3.08 9.36 2.87
CA ALA A 34 -3.38 8.40 1.80
C ALA A 34 -3.88 7.06 2.36
N THR A 35 -3.21 6.54 3.38
CA THR A 35 -3.57 5.29 4.04
C THR A 35 -4.94 5.40 4.70
N GLU A 36 -5.20 6.46 5.46
CA GLU A 36 -6.50 6.71 6.11
C GLU A 36 -7.64 6.79 5.08
N THR A 37 -7.44 7.56 4.01
CA THR A 37 -8.43 7.68 2.92
C THR A 37 -8.68 6.32 2.26
N ALA A 38 -7.62 5.53 2.03
CA ALA A 38 -7.72 4.22 1.42
C ALA A 38 -8.42 3.20 2.32
N LEU A 39 -8.20 3.24 3.64
CA LEU A 39 -8.91 2.38 4.61
C LEU A 39 -10.41 2.72 4.69
N GLY A 40 -10.76 4.01 4.66
CA GLY A 40 -12.14 4.45 4.57
C GLY A 40 -12.81 3.95 3.28
N PHE A 41 -12.11 4.06 2.15
CA PHE A 41 -12.58 3.55 0.86
C PHE A 41 -12.77 2.03 0.88
N ALA A 42 -11.79 1.28 1.40
CA ALA A 42 -11.85 -0.18 1.53
C ALA A 42 -13.04 -0.63 2.38
N THR A 43 -13.37 0.14 3.43
CA THR A 43 -14.55 -0.14 4.26
C THR A 43 -15.84 -0.01 3.45
N VAL A 44 -15.99 1.06 2.68
CA VAL A 44 -17.18 1.27 1.83
C VAL A 44 -17.27 0.21 0.74
N GLU A 45 -16.15 -0.12 0.08
CA GLU A 45 -16.13 -1.19 -0.93
C GLU A 45 -16.51 -2.54 -0.35
N ASN A 46 -15.96 -2.90 0.82
CA ASN A 46 -16.28 -4.17 1.48
C ASN A 46 -17.78 -4.26 1.87
N ILE A 47 -18.37 -3.16 2.35
CA ILE A 47 -19.82 -3.11 2.63
C ILE A 47 -20.61 -3.30 1.34
N ALA A 48 -20.29 -2.54 0.29
CA ALA A 48 -20.96 -2.62 -1.00
C ALA A 48 -20.88 -4.04 -1.59
N TYR A 49 -19.71 -4.68 -1.48
CA TYR A 49 -19.50 -6.05 -1.93
C TYR A 49 -20.36 -7.07 -1.18
N VAL A 50 -20.44 -6.96 0.16
CA VAL A 50 -21.29 -7.86 0.96
C VAL A 50 -22.77 -7.72 0.59
N LEU A 51 -23.22 -6.51 0.28
CA LEU A 51 -24.61 -6.26 -0.13
C LEU A 51 -24.94 -6.80 -1.54
N ASP A 52 -23.96 -6.97 -2.41
CA ASP A 52 -24.12 -7.47 -3.78
C ASP A 52 -24.12 -9.02 -3.86
N ILE A 53 -23.75 -9.70 -2.77
CA ILE A 53 -23.70 -11.16 -2.74
C ILE A 53 -25.10 -11.78 -2.71
N GLN A 54 -25.37 -12.63 -3.70
CA GLN A 54 -26.67 -13.28 -3.89
C GLN A 54 -26.80 -14.64 -3.19
N THR A 55 -25.70 -15.29 -2.78
CA THR A 55 -25.72 -16.62 -2.14
C THR A 55 -24.78 -16.69 -0.93
N LEU A 56 -25.22 -17.37 0.14
CA LEU A 56 -24.40 -17.54 1.36
C LEU A 56 -23.11 -18.32 1.12
N SER A 57 -23.09 -19.25 0.16
CA SER A 57 -21.88 -20.02 -0.18
C SER A 57 -20.77 -19.17 -0.79
N SER A 58 -21.10 -18.19 -1.64
CA SER A 58 -20.13 -17.28 -2.24
C SER A 58 -19.60 -16.23 -1.26
N LEU A 59 -20.42 -15.85 -0.26
CA LEU A 59 -20.02 -14.97 0.84
C LEU A 59 -18.87 -15.56 1.66
N PHE A 60 -19.01 -16.82 2.09
CA PHE A 60 -18.05 -17.44 3.00
C PHE A 60 -16.71 -17.78 2.35
N LEU A 61 -16.71 -18.26 1.11
CA LEU A 61 -15.47 -18.72 0.45
C LEU A 61 -14.68 -17.58 -0.19
N THR A 62 -15.36 -16.73 -0.97
CA THR A 62 -14.68 -15.70 -1.79
C THR A 62 -14.81 -14.31 -1.18
N GLY A 63 -15.97 -13.98 -0.61
CA GLY A 63 -16.22 -12.67 -0.04
C GLY A 63 -15.36 -12.34 1.17
N THR A 64 -15.26 -13.26 2.14
CA THR A 64 -14.44 -13.06 3.34
C THR A 64 -12.96 -12.90 3.01
N LEU A 65 -12.41 -13.77 2.15
CA LEU A 65 -10.99 -13.70 1.76
C LEU A 65 -10.68 -12.40 1.03
N ARG A 66 -11.53 -12.01 0.06
CA ARG A 66 -11.38 -10.74 -0.65
C ARG A 66 -11.44 -9.56 0.31
N ALA A 67 -12.42 -9.51 1.22
CA ALA A 67 -12.58 -8.42 2.17
C ALA A 67 -11.40 -8.28 3.14
N VAL A 68 -10.83 -9.40 3.59
CA VAL A 68 -9.67 -9.40 4.50
C VAL A 68 -8.40 -8.98 3.78
N LEU A 69 -8.19 -9.41 2.54
CA LEU A 69 -6.99 -9.08 1.76
C LEU A 69 -7.07 -7.67 1.14
N SER A 70 -8.26 -7.19 0.77
CA SER A 70 -8.44 -5.88 0.14
C SER A 70 -8.04 -4.74 1.06
N VAL A 71 -8.41 -4.78 2.35
CA VAL A 71 -8.14 -3.70 3.33
C VAL A 71 -6.64 -3.36 3.44
N PRO A 72 -5.75 -4.30 3.79
CA PRO A 72 -4.31 -4.02 3.80
C PRO A 72 -3.77 -3.73 2.39
N GLY A 73 -4.36 -4.32 1.34
CA GLY A 73 -4.03 -4.01 -0.05
C GLY A 73 -4.22 -2.53 -0.37
N HIS A 74 -5.41 -1.98 -0.14
CA HIS A 74 -5.72 -0.57 -0.39
C HIS A 74 -4.78 0.37 0.36
N ALA A 75 -4.50 0.07 1.63
CA ALA A 75 -3.52 0.82 2.40
C ALA A 75 -2.16 0.84 1.68
N LEU A 76 -1.61 -0.33 1.32
CA LEU A 76 -0.31 -0.46 0.67
C LEU A 76 -0.26 0.16 -0.72
N PHE A 77 -1.32 0.07 -1.52
CA PHE A 77 -1.37 0.69 -2.85
C PHE A 77 -1.36 2.22 -2.73
N ALA A 78 -2.08 2.76 -1.74
CA ALA A 78 -2.17 4.19 -1.54
C ALA A 78 -0.85 4.83 -1.08
N ILE A 79 0.05 4.07 -0.44
CA ILE A 79 1.38 4.54 -0.05
C ILE A 79 2.15 5.09 -1.25
N PHE A 80 2.03 4.50 -2.45
CA PHE A 80 2.81 4.94 -3.60
C PHE A 80 2.48 6.37 -4.05
N TRP A 81 1.20 6.68 -4.20
CA TRP A 81 0.78 8.04 -4.53
C TRP A 81 0.84 8.97 -3.31
N GLY A 82 0.62 8.46 -2.10
CA GLY A 82 0.72 9.23 -0.85
C GLY A 82 2.13 9.75 -0.59
N TYR A 83 3.13 8.88 -0.69
CA TYR A 83 4.55 9.26 -0.63
C TYR A 83 4.92 10.27 -1.72
N SER A 84 4.48 10.01 -2.95
CA SER A 84 4.78 10.88 -4.08
C SER A 84 4.16 12.26 -3.93
N LEU A 85 2.92 12.35 -3.42
CA LEU A 85 2.26 13.60 -3.10
C LEU A 85 2.96 14.34 -1.95
N GLY A 86 3.33 13.61 -0.89
CA GLY A 86 4.05 14.13 0.26
C GLY A 86 5.37 14.78 -0.11
N ILE A 87 6.24 14.06 -0.85
CA ILE A 87 7.51 14.62 -1.34
C ILE A 87 7.25 15.78 -2.30
N ALA A 88 6.30 15.64 -3.22
CA ALA A 88 6.01 16.67 -4.22
C ALA A 88 5.47 17.99 -3.62
N LYS A 89 4.93 17.98 -2.40
CA LYS A 89 4.51 19.21 -1.69
C LYS A 89 5.70 20.13 -1.39
N PHE A 90 6.87 19.57 -1.06
CA PHE A 90 8.08 20.30 -0.71
C PHE A 90 9.05 20.51 -1.88
N MET A 91 8.67 20.05 -3.08
CA MET A 91 9.46 20.27 -4.29
C MET A 91 9.15 21.63 -4.93
N PRO A 92 10.14 22.28 -5.56
CA PRO A 92 9.88 23.43 -6.43
C PRO A 92 8.84 23.11 -7.50
N ALA A 93 8.01 24.09 -7.84
CA ALA A 93 7.06 23.94 -8.93
C ALA A 93 7.80 23.67 -10.26
N GLY A 94 7.29 22.73 -11.06
CA GLY A 94 7.86 22.38 -12.36
C GLY A 94 7.59 20.94 -12.76
N ASN A 95 8.06 20.55 -13.95
CA ASN A 95 7.76 19.24 -14.55
C ASN A 95 8.17 18.06 -13.65
N ARG A 96 9.27 18.19 -12.92
CA ARG A 96 9.74 17.15 -12.00
C ARG A 96 8.71 16.82 -10.92
N ARG A 97 8.04 17.83 -10.36
CA ARG A 97 6.98 17.66 -9.35
C ARG A 97 5.82 16.84 -9.93
N THR A 98 5.38 17.18 -11.14
CA THR A 98 4.31 16.48 -11.84
C THR A 98 4.68 15.02 -12.13
N ILE A 99 5.92 14.76 -12.60
CA ILE A 99 6.41 13.42 -12.89
C ILE A 99 6.40 12.54 -11.64
N VAL A 100 6.80 13.08 -10.49
CA VAL A 100 6.78 12.33 -9.21
C VAL A 100 5.34 11.95 -8.84
N ILE A 101 4.41 12.91 -8.85
CA ILE A 101 3.00 12.66 -8.52
C ILE A 101 2.38 11.62 -9.46
N VAL A 102 2.53 11.82 -10.77
CA VAL A 102 1.97 10.92 -11.78
C VAL A 102 2.61 9.54 -11.70
N GLY A 103 3.93 9.46 -11.48
CA GLY A 103 4.64 8.19 -11.31
C GLY A 103 4.11 7.38 -10.12
N GLY A 104 3.89 8.01 -8.97
CA GLY A 104 3.30 7.36 -7.80
C GLY A 104 1.89 6.85 -8.05
N LEU A 105 1.06 7.66 -8.74
CA LEU A 105 -0.32 7.28 -9.07
C LEU A 105 -0.38 6.12 -10.07
N VAL A 106 0.42 6.17 -11.14
CA VAL A 106 0.52 5.07 -12.11
C VAL A 106 0.98 3.78 -11.45
N LEU A 107 1.96 3.87 -10.54
CA LEU A 107 2.45 2.70 -9.81
C LEU A 107 1.36 2.11 -8.90
N ALA A 108 0.65 2.96 -8.15
CA ALA A 108 -0.47 2.52 -7.31
C ALA A 108 -1.55 1.81 -8.13
N ILE A 109 -1.96 2.41 -9.24
CA ILE A 109 -2.95 1.84 -10.17
C ILE A 109 -2.48 0.49 -10.72
N GLY A 110 -1.21 0.40 -11.12
CA GLY A 110 -0.62 -0.82 -11.65
C GLY A 110 -0.60 -1.96 -10.62
N VAL A 111 -0.10 -1.70 -9.41
CA VAL A 111 -0.03 -2.71 -8.35
C VAL A 111 -1.43 -3.13 -7.89
N HIS A 112 -2.35 -2.17 -7.73
CA HIS A 112 -3.74 -2.47 -7.40
C HIS A 112 -4.42 -3.28 -8.51
N GLY A 113 -4.22 -2.92 -9.77
CA GLY A 113 -4.75 -3.68 -10.90
C GLY A 113 -4.24 -5.12 -10.95
N ILE A 114 -2.94 -5.33 -10.74
CA ILE A 114 -2.35 -6.67 -10.64
C ILE A 114 -2.98 -7.46 -9.50
N PHE A 115 -3.17 -6.83 -8.34
CA PHE A 115 -3.80 -7.48 -7.19
C PHE A 115 -5.25 -7.90 -7.48
N ASN A 116 -6.05 -7.01 -8.09
CA ASN A 116 -7.42 -7.35 -8.49
C ASN A 116 -7.43 -8.50 -9.51
N LEU A 117 -6.54 -8.49 -10.50
CA LEU A 117 -6.41 -9.58 -11.48
C LEU A 117 -6.05 -10.91 -10.80
N MET A 118 -5.17 -10.91 -9.79
CA MET A 118 -4.85 -12.13 -9.04
C MET A 118 -6.04 -12.69 -8.30
N LEU A 119 -6.87 -11.84 -7.70
CA LEU A 119 -8.07 -12.28 -7.00
C LEU A 119 -9.16 -12.76 -7.97
N GLU A 120 -9.32 -12.09 -9.11
CA GLU A 120 -10.31 -12.46 -10.13
C GLU A 120 -9.99 -13.79 -10.82
N GLN A 121 -8.71 -14.09 -11.04
CA GLN A 121 -8.25 -15.34 -11.67
C GLN A 121 -8.02 -16.48 -10.66
N GLU A 122 -8.59 -16.37 -9.46
CA GLU A 122 -8.49 -17.37 -8.38
C GLU A 122 -7.05 -17.65 -7.88
N TYR A 123 -6.09 -16.77 -8.19
CA TYR A 123 -4.72 -16.85 -7.69
C TYR A 123 -4.57 -16.22 -6.29
N ALA A 124 -5.51 -16.52 -5.39
CA ALA A 124 -5.52 -15.98 -4.02
C ALA A 124 -4.22 -16.30 -3.25
N GLY A 125 -3.57 -17.43 -3.54
CA GLY A 125 -2.26 -17.76 -2.98
C GLY A 125 -1.16 -16.75 -3.34
N LEU A 126 -1.17 -16.19 -4.56
CA LEU A 126 -0.22 -15.15 -4.96
C LEU A 126 -0.52 -13.81 -4.29
N ALA A 127 -1.81 -13.47 -4.12
CA ALA A 127 -2.22 -12.28 -3.39
C ALA A 127 -1.79 -12.33 -1.91
N ILE A 128 -1.99 -13.48 -1.26
CA ILE A 128 -1.50 -13.74 0.11
C ILE A 128 0.03 -13.64 0.16
N ALA A 129 0.71 -14.20 -0.84
CA ALA A 129 2.16 -14.14 -0.89
C ALA A 129 2.67 -12.69 -0.94
N LEU A 130 2.07 -11.84 -1.78
CA LEU A 130 2.43 -10.43 -1.90
C LEU A 130 2.19 -9.62 -0.62
N LEU A 131 1.01 -9.76 -0.01
CA LEU A 131 0.61 -8.90 1.12
C LEU A 131 1.16 -9.36 2.48
N VAL A 132 1.40 -10.66 2.65
CA VAL A 132 1.73 -11.24 3.96
C VAL A 132 3.06 -11.98 3.92
N LEU A 133 3.24 -12.91 2.98
CA LEU A 133 4.42 -13.78 2.99
C LEU A 133 5.70 -12.99 2.68
N LEU A 134 5.70 -12.13 1.65
CA LEU A 134 6.89 -11.40 1.23
C LEU A 134 7.40 -10.44 2.32
N PRO A 135 6.56 -9.60 2.97
CA PRO A 135 7.01 -8.79 4.09
C PRO A 135 7.56 -9.61 5.27
N VAL A 136 6.92 -10.74 5.60
CA VAL A 136 7.38 -11.62 6.70
C VAL A 136 8.73 -12.28 6.38
N VAL A 137 8.90 -12.77 5.16
CA VAL A 137 10.15 -13.35 4.67
C VAL A 137 11.25 -12.30 4.65
N TRP A 138 10.95 -11.09 4.15
CA TRP A 138 11.89 -9.97 4.13
C TRP A 138 12.35 -9.61 5.54
N TRP A 139 11.41 -9.42 6.46
CA TRP A 139 11.70 -9.11 7.87
C TRP A 139 12.54 -10.20 8.54
N SER A 140 12.26 -11.47 8.24
CA SER A 140 13.02 -12.60 8.77
C SER A 140 14.45 -12.64 8.21
N ALA A 141 14.63 -12.33 6.92
CA ALA A 141 15.93 -12.24 6.29
C ALA A 141 16.74 -11.08 6.87
N GLU A 142 16.14 -9.91 7.04
CA GLU A 142 16.78 -8.73 7.61
C GLU A 142 17.29 -9.01 9.03
N LYS A 143 16.48 -9.65 9.88
CA LYS A 143 16.89 -10.07 11.22
C LYS A 143 18.11 -10.99 11.21
N LYS A 144 18.15 -11.96 10.29
CA LYS A 144 19.27 -12.91 10.17
C LYS A 144 20.54 -12.22 9.66
N ILE A 145 20.42 -11.32 8.70
CA ILE A 145 21.54 -10.51 8.19
C ILE A 145 22.11 -9.65 9.32
N ARG A 146 21.27 -8.93 10.07
CA ARG A 146 21.71 -8.11 11.21
C ARG A 146 22.39 -8.93 12.29
N ALA A 147 21.87 -10.12 12.61
CA ALA A 147 22.49 -11.02 13.59
C ALA A 147 23.87 -11.52 13.13
N ALA A 148 24.02 -11.88 11.85
CA ALA A 148 25.30 -12.31 11.28
C ALA A 148 26.35 -11.19 11.32
N LEU A 149 25.97 -9.96 10.95
CA LEU A 149 26.86 -8.80 10.99
C LEU A 149 27.38 -8.51 12.42
N LEU A 150 26.50 -8.62 13.43
CA LEU A 150 26.89 -8.43 14.82
C LEU A 150 27.84 -9.54 15.33
N SER A 151 27.66 -10.78 14.86
CA SER A 151 28.56 -11.89 15.22
C SER A 151 29.97 -11.77 14.63
N CYS A 152 30.12 -11.23 13.42
CA CYS A 152 31.43 -10.96 12.83
C CYS A 152 32.17 -9.84 13.58
N GLY A 153 31.47 -8.78 13.97
CA GLY A 153 32.07 -7.66 14.72
C GLY A 153 32.61 -8.08 16.10
N SER A 154 32.00 -9.07 16.76
CA SER A 154 32.51 -9.59 18.05
C SER A 154 33.77 -10.45 17.93
N HIS A 155 34.00 -11.08 16.77
CA HIS A 155 35.19 -11.92 16.56
C HIS A 155 36.46 -11.07 16.34
N GLU A 156 36.37 -9.97 15.59
CA GLU A 156 37.52 -9.07 15.37
C GLU A 156 38.02 -8.40 16.65
N THR A 157 37.14 -8.07 17.60
CA THR A 157 37.53 -7.47 18.89
C THR A 157 38.22 -8.45 19.85
N THR A 158 38.05 -9.75 19.63
CA THR A 158 38.60 -10.80 20.51
C THR A 158 39.99 -11.27 20.05
N GLU A 159 40.32 -11.13 18.76
CA GLU A 159 41.64 -11.46 18.21
C GLU A 159 42.67 -10.31 18.30
N SER A 160 42.23 -9.09 18.66
CA SER A 160 43.08 -7.90 18.77
C SER A 160 43.60 -7.58 20.18
N ILE A 161 43.42 -8.49 21.15
CA ILE A 161 43.90 -8.39 22.56
C ILE A 161 44.88 -9.52 22.83
#